data_AF-A0A961C2Y7-F1
#
_entry.id   AF-A0A961C2Y7-F1
#
_cell.length_a   1.000
_cell.length_b   1.000
_cell.length_c   1.000
_cell.angle_alpha   90.00
_cell.angle_beta   90.00
_cell.angle_gamma   90.00
#
_symmetry.space_group_name_H-M   'P 1'
#
loop_
_entity.id
_entity.type
_entity.pdbx_description
1 polymer ?
#
loop_
_entity_poly.entity_id
_entity_poly.type
_entity_poly.pdbx_seq_one_letter_code
_entity_poly.pdbx_strand_id
1 'polypeptide(L)'
;ALAVAEAFVAGPLEVAIVAADPSAPDAVDLLAAARRSLSPGLVLAVGRPDEPGWPLLADRPLVGGVATAYVCRGFSCDAPVTDPAELADRLRG
;
A
#
# COMPACT_ATOMS: atom_id res chain seq x y z
N ALA A 1 9.24 2.08 -23.02
CA ALA A 1 8.83 0.66 -23.12
C ALA A 1 9.50 -0.24 -22.07
N LEU A 2 10.66 0.14 -21.49
CA LEU A 2 11.35 -0.67 -20.46
C LEU A 2 10.49 -0.95 -19.22
N ALA A 3 9.73 0.05 -18.74
CA ALA A 3 8.89 -0.06 -17.54
C ALA A 3 7.84 -1.18 -17.59
N VAL A 4 7.35 -1.55 -18.79
CA VAL A 4 6.38 -2.65 -18.94
C VAL A 4 7.07 -4.01 -18.81
N ALA A 5 8.31 -4.12 -19.28
CA ALA A 5 9.08 -5.36 -19.19
C ALA A 5 9.56 -5.65 -17.76
N GLU A 6 9.92 -4.64 -16.98
CA GLU A 6 10.35 -4.80 -15.57
C GLU A 6 9.19 -5.18 -14.65
N ALA A 7 8.02 -4.54 -14.80
CA ALA A 7 6.81 -4.90 -14.06
C ALA A 7 6.37 -6.35 -14.31
N PHE A 8 6.66 -6.89 -15.50
CA PHE A 8 6.34 -8.27 -15.85
C PHE A 8 7.24 -9.30 -15.14
N VAL A 9 8.48 -8.92 -14.78
CA VAL A 9 9.46 -9.83 -14.17
C VAL A 9 9.38 -9.84 -12.64
N ALA A 10 9.11 -8.68 -12.01
CA ALA A 10 8.97 -8.57 -10.54
C ALA A 10 7.52 -8.68 -10.03
N GLY A 11 6.54 -8.52 -10.91
CA GLY A 11 5.16 -8.20 -10.54
C GLY A 11 5.00 -6.71 -10.18
N PRO A 12 3.78 -6.16 -10.26
CA PRO A 12 3.54 -4.77 -9.87
C PRO A 12 3.85 -4.55 -8.39
N LEU A 13 4.23 -3.32 -8.04
CA LEU A 13 4.24 -2.89 -6.65
C LEU A 13 2.79 -2.83 -6.16
N GLU A 14 2.51 -3.43 -5.01
CA GLU A 14 1.16 -3.44 -4.44
C GLU A 14 1.15 -2.72 -3.09
N VAL A 15 0.16 -1.87 -2.86
CA VAL A 15 -0.01 -1.13 -1.61
C VAL A 15 -1.39 -1.39 -1.05
N ALA A 16 -1.43 -1.94 0.16
CA ALA A 16 -2.65 -2.09 0.95
C ALA A 16 -2.66 -1.03 2.06
N ILE A 17 -3.68 -0.19 2.11
CA ILE A 17 -3.89 0.75 3.22
C ILE A 17 -5.13 0.31 3.99
N VAL A 18 -4.93 -0.08 5.24
CA VAL A 18 -6.02 -0.45 6.15
C VAL A 18 -6.25 0.63 7.19
N ALA A 19 -7.51 0.93 7.48
CA ALA A 19 -7.91 1.88 8.52
C ALA A 19 -9.24 1.46 9.14
N ALA A 20 -9.50 1.85 10.39
CA ALA A 20 -10.83 1.66 11.00
C ALA A 20 -11.91 2.47 10.25
N ASP A 21 -11.55 3.69 9.85
CA ASP A 21 -12.31 4.55 8.95
C ASP A 21 -11.39 4.99 7.79
N PRO A 22 -11.64 4.53 6.54
CA PRO A 22 -10.87 4.95 5.37
C PRO A 22 -10.93 6.44 5.05
N SER A 23 -11.84 7.19 5.66
CA SER A 23 -11.96 8.65 5.51
C SER A 23 -11.21 9.43 6.61
N ALA A 24 -10.63 8.73 7.59
CA ALA A 24 -9.89 9.37 8.68
C ALA A 24 -8.60 10.06 8.16
N PRO A 25 -8.12 11.12 8.84
CA PRO A 25 -6.98 11.91 8.35
C PRO A 25 -5.71 11.09 8.09
N ASP A 26 -5.39 10.14 8.97
CA ASP A 26 -4.23 9.24 8.84
C ASP A 26 -4.33 8.33 7.59
N ALA A 27 -5.51 7.79 7.30
CA ALA A 27 -5.77 7.03 6.09
C ALA A 27 -5.66 7.90 4.83
N VAL A 28 -6.21 9.11 4.88
CA VAL A 28 -6.16 10.09 3.78
C VAL A 28 -4.72 10.51 3.47
N ASP A 29 -3.89 10.71 4.49
CA ASP A 29 -2.49 11.11 4.33
C ASP A 29 -1.65 9.99 3.69
N LEU A 30 -1.83 8.73 4.14
CA LEU A 30 -1.20 7.56 3.52
C LEU A 30 -1.65 7.38 2.05
N LEU A 31 -2.95 7.53 1.78
CA LEU A 31 -3.50 7.46 0.44
C LEU A 31 -2.92 8.56 -0.47
N ALA A 32 -2.77 9.76 0.05
CA ALA A 32 -2.16 10.87 -0.68
C ALA A 32 -0.69 10.59 -1.01
N ALA A 33 0.08 10.00 -0.08
CA ALA A 33 1.45 9.58 -0.33
C ALA A 33 1.54 8.49 -1.41
N ALA A 34 0.72 7.44 -1.31
CA ALA A 34 0.67 6.35 -2.29
C ALA A 34 0.33 6.86 -3.71
N ARG A 35 -0.65 7.75 -3.83
CA ARG A 35 -1.07 8.34 -5.12
C ARG A 35 -0.02 9.21 -5.80
N ARG A 36 0.96 9.73 -5.04
CA ARG A 36 2.08 10.51 -5.60
C ARG A 36 3.23 9.63 -6.08
N SER A 37 3.16 8.32 -5.86
CA SER A 37 4.19 7.41 -6.33
C SER A 37 4.32 7.46 -7.86
N LEU A 38 5.56 7.36 -8.32
CA LEU A 38 5.91 7.27 -9.73
C LEU A 38 6.12 5.82 -10.19
N SER A 39 5.94 4.83 -9.30
CA SER A 39 6.13 3.41 -9.61
C SER A 39 5.16 2.98 -10.73
N PRO A 40 5.67 2.54 -11.90
CA PRO A 40 4.82 2.06 -12.96
C PRO A 40 4.02 0.82 -12.53
N GLY A 41 2.72 0.81 -12.78
CA GLY A 41 1.87 -0.35 -12.49
C GLY A 41 1.51 -0.55 -11.02
N LEU A 42 1.68 0.46 -10.17
CA LEU A 42 1.24 0.41 -8.76
C LEU A 42 -0.23 -0.02 -8.64
N VAL A 43 -0.47 -1.08 -7.86
CA VAL A 43 -1.81 -1.49 -7.43
C VAL A 43 -2.05 -0.92 -6.04
N LEU A 44 -3.18 -0.24 -5.83
CA LEU A 44 -3.52 0.37 -4.56
C LEU A 44 -4.91 -0.08 -4.10
N ALA A 45 -4.99 -0.67 -2.91
CA ALA A 45 -6.26 -0.96 -2.23
C ALA A 45 -6.33 -0.18 -0.91
N VAL A 46 -7.51 0.33 -0.59
CA VAL A 46 -7.79 1.05 0.65
C VAL A 46 -9.10 0.55 1.22
N GLY A 47 -9.13 0.21 2.50
CA GLY A 47 -10.34 -0.28 3.15
C GLY A 47 -10.13 -0.61 4.62
N ARG A 48 -11.04 -1.40 5.17
CA ARG A 48 -10.89 -1.94 6.53
C ARG A 48 -9.98 -3.18 6.53
N PRO A 49 -9.35 -3.52 7.66
CA PRO A 49 -8.71 -4.82 7.84
C PRO A 49 -9.68 -5.94 7.46
N ASP A 50 -9.21 -6.89 6.64
CA ASP A 50 -9.96 -8.08 6.22
C ASP A 50 -11.28 -7.78 5.51
N GLU A 51 -11.36 -6.65 4.80
CA GLU A 51 -12.58 -6.27 4.08
C GLU A 51 -12.95 -7.33 3.01
N PRO A 52 -14.15 -7.93 3.08
CA PRO A 52 -14.54 -8.97 2.15
C PRO A 52 -14.52 -8.49 0.70
N GLY A 53 -14.06 -9.37 -0.21
CA GLY A 53 -13.94 -9.04 -1.63
C GLY A 53 -12.64 -8.34 -2.02
N TRP A 54 -11.76 -8.05 -1.06
CA TRP A 54 -10.46 -7.40 -1.29
C TRP A 54 -9.30 -8.26 -0.77
N PRO A 55 -8.79 -9.22 -1.58
CA PRO A 55 -7.70 -10.10 -1.16
C PRO A 55 -6.43 -9.36 -0.70
N LEU A 56 -6.16 -8.17 -1.26
CA LEU A 56 -4.99 -7.36 -0.89
C LEU A 56 -5.07 -6.79 0.54
N LEU A 57 -6.27 -6.74 1.15
CA LEU A 57 -6.51 -6.25 2.51
C LEU A 57 -6.57 -7.38 3.56
N ALA A 58 -6.46 -8.65 3.13
CA ALA A 58 -6.53 -9.81 4.02
C ALA A 58 -5.25 -9.97 4.85
N ASP A 59 -5.39 -10.33 6.13
CA ASP A 59 -4.30 -10.48 7.09
C ASP A 59 -3.44 -9.21 7.22
N ARG A 60 -4.10 -8.04 7.15
CA ARG A 60 -3.49 -6.71 7.29
C ARG A 60 -4.11 -5.98 8.48
N PRO A 61 -3.60 -6.22 9.70
CA PRO A 61 -4.09 -5.54 10.89
C PRO A 61 -3.68 -4.06 10.91
N LEU A 62 -4.32 -3.28 11.79
CA LEU A 62 -3.82 -1.96 12.14
C LEU A 62 -2.60 -2.10 13.06
N VAL A 63 -1.58 -1.27 12.86
CA VAL A 63 -0.44 -1.14 13.79
C VAL A 63 -0.76 -0.03 14.78
N GLY A 64 -0.77 -0.36 16.08
CA GLY A 64 -1.07 0.63 17.12
C GLY A 64 -2.48 1.23 17.05
N GLY A 65 -3.39 0.62 16.30
CA GLY A 65 -4.77 1.10 16.13
C GLY A 65 -4.95 2.26 15.14
N VAL A 66 -3.90 2.64 14.40
CA VAL A 66 -3.94 3.71 13.39
C VAL A 66 -3.92 3.15 11.97
N ALA A 67 -4.24 3.99 10.98
CA ALA A 67 -4.13 3.61 9.58
C ALA A 67 -2.71 3.11 9.25
N THR A 68 -2.64 2.01 8.50
CA THR A 68 -1.38 1.29 8.24
C THR A 68 -1.27 0.94 6.77
N ALA A 69 -0.12 1.23 6.17
CA ALA A 69 0.20 0.86 4.81
C ALA A 69 1.16 -0.34 4.77
N TYR A 70 0.89 -1.25 3.85
CA TYR A 70 1.69 -2.43 3.55
C TYR A 70 2.14 -2.35 2.10
N VAL A 71 3.46 -2.35 1.89
CA VAL A 71 4.06 -2.33 0.55
C VAL A 71 4.53 -3.74 0.23
N CYS A 72 3.95 -4.35 -0.80
CA CYS A 72 4.17 -5.73 -1.19
C CYS A 72 4.78 -5.83 -2.60
N ARG A 73 5.67 -6.82 -2.77
CA ARG A 73 6.31 -7.18 -4.04
C ARG A 73 6.22 -8.68 -4.21
N GLY A 74 5.47 -9.14 -5.21
CA GLY A 74 5.20 -10.57 -5.39
C GLY A 74 4.44 -11.16 -4.19
N PHE A 75 5.06 -12.08 -3.45
CA PHE A 75 4.42 -12.79 -2.33
C PHE A 75 4.89 -12.31 -0.95
N SER A 76 5.56 -11.17 -0.87
CA SER A 76 6.14 -10.68 0.39
C SER A 76 5.90 -9.18 0.54
N CYS A 77 5.69 -8.76 1.78
CA CYS A 77 5.54 -7.35 2.13
C CYS A 77 6.69 -6.91 3.04
N ASP A 78 7.08 -5.65 2.89
CA ASP A 78 7.98 -4.97 3.82
C ASP A 78 7.31 -4.81 5.20
N ALA A 79 8.06 -4.36 6.19
CA ALA A 79 7.48 -3.97 7.48
C ALA A 79 6.39 -2.90 7.27
N PRO A 80 5.23 -3.02 7.97
CA PRO A 80 4.15 -2.05 7.84
C PRO A 80 4.58 -0.66 8.31
N VAL A 81 4.05 0.37 7.67
CA VAL A 81 4.35 1.77 7.98
C VAL A 81 3.08 2.54 8.26
N THR A 82 3.16 3.50 9.19
CA THR A 82 2.04 4.39 9.54
C THR A 82 2.35 5.85 9.21
N ASP A 83 3.59 6.15 8.81
CA ASP A 83 4.03 7.49 8.41
C ASP A 83 3.97 7.65 6.88
N PRO A 84 3.24 8.65 6.33
CA PRO A 84 3.22 8.96 4.91
C PRO A 84 4.60 9.26 4.30
N ALA A 85 5.53 9.83 5.07
CA ALA A 85 6.89 10.09 4.61
C ALA A 85 7.67 8.78 4.42
N GLU A 86 7.59 7.87 5.40
CA GLU A 86 8.19 6.54 5.29
C GLU A 86 7.57 5.75 4.13
N LEU A 87 6.24 5.79 3.98
CA LEU A 87 5.57 5.18 2.84
C LEU A 87 6.12 5.72 1.52
N ALA A 88 6.25 7.03 1.37
CA ALA A 88 6.78 7.63 0.15
C ALA A 88 8.21 7.16 -0.15
N ASP A 89 9.05 6.94 0.86
CA ASP A 89 10.39 6.41 0.69
C ASP A 89 10.38 4.96 0.18
N ARG A 90 9.48 4.11 0.70
CA ARG A 90 9.33 2.70 0.27
C ARG A 90 8.88 2.56 -1.19
N LEU A 91 8.17 3.56 -1.71
CA LEU A 91 7.62 3.57 -3.07
C LEU A 91 8.58 4.12 -4.13
N ARG A 92 9.80 4.57 -3.77
CA ARG A 92 10.79 5.06 -4.75
C ARG A 92 11.68 3.98 -5.35
N GLY A 93 11.55 2.74 -4.88
CA GLY A 93 12.35 1.59 -5.31
C GLY A 93 11.83 0.92 -6.57
#